data_AF-A0A838N532-F1
#
_entry.id   AF-A0A838N532-F1
#
_cell.length_a   1.000
_cell.length_b   1.000
_cell.length_c   1.000
_cell.angle_alpha   90.00
_cell.angle_beta   90.00
_cell.angle_gamma   90.00
#
_symmetry.space_group_name_H-M   'P 1'
#
loop_
_entity.id
_entity.type
_entity.pdbx_description
1 polymer ?
#
loop_
_entity_poly.entity_id
_entity_poly.type
_entity_poly.pdbx_seq_one_letter_code
_entity_poly.pdbx_strand_id
1 'polypeptide(L)'
;ASLLQTNAFKNVRFDFKTNSLNRRQVLELVYTAERTGVGAYLGAIPFFETKTYLQTAGAIQGTEARHTAVIAAVLNKLYGANIAVAPPANVNNGIDSPLAPDDVLAAVSPFIVL
;
A
#
# COMPACT_ATOMS: atom_id res chain seq x y z
N ALA A 1 -8.26 -7.21 14.71
CA ALA A 1 -9.14 -8.37 14.41
C ALA A 1 -10.66 -8.08 14.39
N SER A 2 -11.21 -6.96 14.91
CA SER A 2 -12.69 -6.74 14.94
C SER A 2 -13.30 -6.22 13.63
N LEU A 3 -12.50 -5.66 12.72
CA LEU A 3 -12.96 -5.03 11.48
C LEU A 3 -13.28 -6.02 10.34
N LEU A 4 -13.01 -7.32 10.50
CA LEU A 4 -13.23 -8.34 9.46
C LEU A 4 -14.54 -9.13 9.64
N GLN A 5 -15.38 -8.78 10.63
CA GLN A 5 -16.69 -9.44 10.80
C GLN A 5 -17.77 -8.82 9.89
N THR A 6 -18.78 -9.62 9.57
CA THR A 6 -19.67 -9.54 8.39
C THR A 6 -20.52 -8.28 8.20
N ASN A 7 -20.36 -7.24 9.00
CA ASN A 7 -21.02 -5.93 8.82
C ASN A 7 -20.11 -4.73 9.06
N ALA A 8 -18.81 -4.93 9.34
CA ALA A 8 -17.90 -3.85 9.71
C ALA A 8 -17.72 -2.79 8.62
N PHE A 9 -17.87 -3.16 7.34
CA PHE A 9 -17.65 -2.24 6.20
C PHE A 9 -18.90 -1.57 5.66
N LYS A 10 -20.11 -1.87 6.16
CA LYS A 10 -21.36 -1.35 5.58
C LYS A 10 -21.44 0.19 5.57
N ASN A 11 -20.83 0.82 6.57
CA ASN A 11 -20.81 2.28 6.73
C ASN A 11 -19.38 2.84 6.84
N VAL A 12 -18.35 2.06 6.49
CA VAL A 12 -16.97 2.55 6.57
C VAL A 12 -16.79 3.73 5.63
N ARG A 13 -16.26 4.81 6.19
CA ARG A 13 -15.75 5.95 5.44
C ARG A 13 -14.24 6.01 5.65
N PHE A 14 -13.57 6.71 4.75
CA PHE A 14 -12.15 7.00 4.89
C PHE A 14 -11.95 8.49 5.13
N ASP A 15 -11.13 8.81 6.12
CA ASP A 15 -10.66 10.17 6.36
C ASP A 15 -9.13 10.20 6.43
N PHE A 16 -8.55 10.62 5.32
CA PHE A 16 -7.10 10.77 5.15
C PHE A 16 -6.55 12.08 5.76
N LYS A 17 -7.41 12.90 6.36
CA LYS A 17 -7.06 14.18 7.00
C LYS A 17 -6.31 15.15 6.09
N THR A 18 -6.46 15.04 4.77
CA THR A 18 -5.68 15.78 3.76
C THR A 18 -5.75 17.29 3.92
N ASN A 19 -6.88 17.83 4.41
CA ASN A 19 -7.05 19.25 4.69
C ASN A 19 -6.06 19.81 5.75
N SER A 20 -5.48 18.94 6.57
CA SER A 20 -4.49 19.30 7.59
C SER A 20 -3.04 19.04 7.16
N LEU A 21 -2.85 18.45 5.98
CA LEU A 21 -1.54 18.04 5.50
C LEU A 21 -0.95 19.09 4.55
N ASN A 22 0.34 19.37 4.71
CA ASN A 22 1.09 20.10 3.69
C ASN A 22 1.43 19.17 2.51
N ARG A 23 1.91 19.75 1.40
CA ARG A 23 2.25 19.02 0.17
C ARG A 23 3.17 17.80 0.41
N ARG A 24 4.19 17.95 1.25
CA ARG A 24 5.14 16.86 1.54
C ARG A 24 4.41 15.72 2.27
N GLN A 25 3.63 16.06 3.29
CA GLN A 25 2.86 15.08 4.07
C GLN A 25 1.82 14.35 3.22
N VAL A 26 1.19 15.03 2.26
CA VAL A 26 0.30 14.38 1.28
C VAL A 26 1.09 13.36 0.44
N LEU A 27 2.29 13.71 -0.04
CA LEU A 27 3.12 12.77 -0.81
C LEU A 27 3.60 11.59 0.03
N GLU A 28 3.96 11.80 1.30
CA GLU A 28 4.34 10.74 2.24
C GLU A 28 3.16 9.80 2.56
N LEU A 29 1.94 10.37 2.68
CA LEU A 29 0.70 9.60 2.83
C LEU A 29 0.45 8.72 1.60
N VAL A 30 0.48 9.30 0.39
CA VAL A 30 0.29 8.54 -0.86
C VAL A 30 1.37 7.46 -0.99
N TYR A 31 2.64 7.78 -0.73
CA TYR A 31 3.72 6.79 -0.73
C TYR A 31 3.41 5.59 0.18
N THR A 32 2.91 5.85 1.39
CA THR A 32 2.54 4.81 2.35
C THR A 32 1.37 3.97 1.87
N ALA A 33 0.35 4.60 1.28
CA ALA A 33 -0.82 3.90 0.76
C ALA A 33 -0.45 2.95 -0.39
N GLU A 34 0.26 3.45 -1.40
CA GLU A 34 0.65 2.66 -2.59
C GLU A 34 1.61 1.51 -2.20
N ARG A 35 2.58 1.78 -1.30
CA ARG A 35 3.50 0.75 -0.79
C ARG A 35 2.76 -0.33 -0.01
N THR A 36 1.72 0.05 0.74
CA THR A 36 0.85 -0.92 1.43
C THR A 36 0.08 -1.77 0.43
N GLY A 37 -0.43 -1.16 -0.66
CA GLY A 37 -1.08 -1.85 -1.77
C GLY A 37 -0.20 -2.93 -2.41
N VAL A 38 1.07 -2.61 -2.69
CA VAL A 38 2.06 -3.58 -3.21
C VAL A 38 2.12 -4.85 -2.36
N GLY A 39 2.36 -4.68 -1.06
CA GLY A 39 2.49 -5.80 -0.14
C GLY A 39 1.17 -6.53 0.11
N ALA A 40 0.04 -5.81 0.12
CA ALA A 40 -1.28 -6.39 0.32
C ALA A 40 -1.68 -7.34 -0.82
N TYR A 41 -1.46 -6.96 -2.09
CA TYR A 41 -1.79 -7.84 -3.21
C TYR A 41 -0.92 -9.11 -3.23
N LEU A 42 0.37 -9.01 -2.89
CA LEU A 42 1.24 -10.18 -2.77
C LEU A 42 0.84 -11.06 -1.58
N GLY A 43 0.55 -10.44 -0.43
CA GLY A 43 0.12 -11.12 0.79
C GLY A 43 -1.26 -11.77 0.67
N ALA A 44 -2.09 -11.32 -0.26
CA ALA A 44 -3.40 -11.89 -0.54
C ALA A 44 -3.35 -13.22 -1.33
N ILE A 45 -2.28 -13.47 -2.09
CA ILE A 45 -2.15 -14.63 -2.98
C ILE A 45 -2.48 -15.97 -2.29
N PRO A 46 -1.97 -16.28 -1.08
CA PRO A 46 -2.25 -17.55 -0.42
C PRO A 46 -3.72 -17.76 -0.03
N PHE A 47 -4.53 -16.69 0.01
CA PHE A 47 -5.94 -16.73 0.37
C PHE A 47 -6.88 -16.91 -0.83
N PHE A 48 -6.34 -16.96 -2.06
CA PHE A 48 -7.15 -17.17 -3.24
C PHE A 48 -7.52 -18.64 -3.38
N GLU A 49 -8.83 -18.94 -3.38
CA GLU A 49 -9.34 -20.30 -3.61
C GLU A 49 -9.06 -20.80 -5.03
N THR A 50 -8.92 -19.89 -5.99
CA THR A 50 -8.67 -20.20 -7.40
C THR A 50 -7.59 -19.32 -8.01
N LYS A 51 -6.91 -19.84 -9.04
CA LYS A 51 -5.87 -19.09 -9.77
C LYS A 51 -6.42 -18.03 -10.73
N THR A 52 -7.73 -18.01 -10.96
CA THR A 52 -8.41 -17.16 -11.95
C THR A 52 -8.06 -15.68 -11.80
N TYR A 53 -7.86 -15.21 -10.56
CA TYR A 53 -7.62 -13.79 -10.27
C TYR A 53 -6.14 -13.42 -10.12
N LEU A 54 -5.20 -14.37 -10.19
CA LEU A 54 -3.78 -14.10 -9.94
C LEU A 54 -3.19 -13.12 -10.96
N GLN A 55 -3.58 -13.24 -12.23
CA GLN A 55 -3.11 -12.31 -13.27
C GLN A 55 -3.59 -10.88 -13.00
N THR A 56 -4.85 -10.72 -12.64
CA THR A 56 -5.42 -9.41 -12.29
C THR A 56 -4.76 -8.84 -11.03
N ALA A 57 -4.59 -9.65 -9.98
CA ALA A 57 -3.92 -9.23 -8.76
C ALA A 57 -2.47 -8.80 -9.01
N GLY A 58 -1.72 -9.55 -9.83
CA GLY A 58 -0.36 -9.18 -10.23
C GLY A 58 -0.30 -7.89 -11.07
N ALA A 59 -1.28 -7.66 -11.94
CA ALA A 59 -1.35 -6.41 -12.71
C ALA A 59 -1.63 -5.19 -11.83
N ILE A 60 -2.48 -5.34 -10.80
CA ILE A 60 -2.73 -4.27 -9.84
C ILE A 60 -1.49 -4.04 -8.98
N GLN A 61 -0.88 -5.10 -8.41
CA GLN A 61 0.38 -5.01 -7.67
C GLN A 61 1.47 -4.26 -8.45
N GLY A 62 1.67 -4.60 -9.73
CA GLY A 62 2.65 -3.91 -10.57
C GLY A 62 2.29 -2.45 -10.87
N THR A 63 1.02 -2.06 -10.75
CA THR A 63 0.58 -0.66 -10.85
C THR A 63 0.90 0.10 -9.56
N GLU A 64 0.55 -0.46 -8.40
CA GLU A 64 0.90 0.07 -7.07
C GLU A 64 2.43 0.26 -6.92
N ALA A 65 3.22 -0.69 -7.44
CA ALA A 65 4.68 -0.61 -7.42
C ALA A 65 5.21 0.56 -8.27
N ARG A 66 4.61 0.81 -9.44
CA ARG A 66 4.95 1.95 -10.30
C ARG A 66 4.57 3.28 -9.65
N HIS A 67 3.41 3.36 -9.01
CA HIS A 67 3.02 4.55 -8.24
C HIS A 67 4.01 4.81 -7.09
N THR A 68 4.34 3.78 -6.32
CA THR A 68 5.33 3.84 -5.24
C THR A 68 6.68 4.38 -5.74
N ALA A 69 7.17 3.86 -6.88
CA ALA A 69 8.41 4.31 -7.51
C ALA A 69 8.38 5.79 -7.91
N VAL A 70 7.28 6.24 -8.54
CA VAL A 70 7.10 7.62 -8.97
C VAL A 70 7.05 8.57 -7.78
N ILE A 71 6.29 8.24 -6.74
CA ILE A 71 6.18 9.09 -5.55
C ILE A 71 7.51 9.13 -4.78
N ALA A 72 8.24 8.02 -4.67
CA ALA A 72 9.59 7.99 -4.10
C ALA A 72 10.54 8.92 -4.87
N ALA A 73 10.52 8.88 -6.21
CA ALA A 73 11.34 9.74 -7.04
C ALA A 73 10.99 11.23 -6.85
N VAL A 74 9.69 11.56 -6.73
CA VAL A 74 9.23 12.93 -6.45
C VAL A 74 9.68 13.39 -5.06
N LEU A 75 9.53 12.56 -4.02
CA LEU A 75 9.96 12.87 -2.66
C LEU A 75 11.48 13.08 -2.59
N ASN A 76 12.26 12.26 -3.29
CA ASN A 76 13.70 12.42 -3.41
C ASN A 76 14.07 13.74 -4.09
N LYS A 77 13.43 14.05 -5.23
CA LYS A 77 13.73 15.24 -6.02
C LYS A 77 13.36 16.54 -5.30
N LEU A 78 12.21 16.58 -4.63
CA LEU A 78 11.68 17.80 -4.02
C LEU A 78 12.13 17.99 -2.57
N TYR A 79 12.43 16.91 -1.85
CA TYR A 79 12.66 16.95 -0.40
C TYR A 79 13.90 16.18 0.07
N GLY A 80 14.69 15.58 -0.83
CA GLY A 80 15.91 14.87 -0.46
C GLY A 80 15.67 13.63 0.41
N ALA A 81 14.51 12.97 0.25
CA ALA A 81 14.05 11.92 1.15
C ALA A 81 14.91 10.63 1.16
N ASN A 82 15.78 10.42 0.17
CA ASN A 82 16.67 9.25 0.02
C ASN A 82 15.94 7.89 0.11
N ILE A 83 14.80 7.78 -0.56
CA ILE A 83 13.97 6.58 -0.63
C ILE A 83 14.36 5.76 -1.87
N ALA A 84 14.51 4.44 -1.72
CA ALA A 84 14.70 3.56 -2.87
C ALA A 84 13.45 3.55 -3.77
N VAL A 85 13.64 3.73 -5.07
CA VAL A 85 12.55 3.78 -6.07
C VAL A 85 12.13 2.39 -6.57
N ALA A 86 12.86 1.35 -6.19
CA ALA A 86 12.56 -0.05 -6.44
C ALA A 86 13.15 -0.90 -5.30
N PRO A 87 12.69 -2.14 -5.08
CA PRO A 87 13.35 -3.06 -4.18
C PRO A 87 14.83 -3.24 -4.58
N PRO A 88 15.78 -3.02 -3.66
CA PRO A 88 17.20 -3.17 -3.98
C PRO A 88 17.52 -4.59 -4.43
N ALA A 89 18.39 -4.77 -5.43
CA ALA A 89 18.75 -6.10 -5.93
C ALA A 89 19.35 -7.02 -4.86
N ASN A 90 20.04 -6.45 -3.87
CA ASN A 90 20.59 -7.18 -2.72
C ASN A 90 19.57 -7.49 -1.62
N VAL A 91 18.32 -7.06 -1.76
CA VAL A 91 17.22 -7.30 -0.82
C VAL A 91 16.14 -8.09 -1.55
N ASN A 92 15.88 -9.32 -1.12
CA ASN A 92 14.88 -10.20 -1.74
C ASN A 92 15.03 -10.31 -3.28
N ASN A 93 16.26 -10.28 -3.80
CA ASN A 93 16.56 -10.30 -5.24
C ASN A 93 15.84 -9.20 -6.06
N GLY A 94 15.55 -8.04 -5.47
CA GLY A 94 14.83 -6.96 -6.15
C GLY A 94 13.33 -7.23 -6.32
N ILE A 95 12.77 -8.21 -5.61
CA ILE A 95 11.35 -8.56 -5.63
C ILE A 95 10.63 -7.89 -4.46
N ASP A 96 9.45 -7.33 -4.72
CA ASP A 96 8.57 -6.78 -3.70
C ASP A 96 8.20 -7.85 -2.65
N SER A 97 8.03 -7.43 -1.38
CA SER A 97 7.72 -8.34 -0.27
C SER A 97 6.23 -8.30 0.09
N PRO A 98 5.62 -9.45 0.43
CA PRO A 98 4.23 -9.49 0.88
C PRO A 98 4.06 -8.86 2.28
N LEU A 99 2.86 -8.34 2.56
CA LEU A 99 2.42 -7.91 3.89
C LEU A 99 1.35 -8.85 4.43
N ALA A 100 1.40 -9.16 5.73
CA ALA A 100 0.33 -9.93 6.37
C ALA A 100 -0.95 -9.08 6.49
N PRO A 101 -2.16 -9.69 6.52
CA PRO A 101 -3.41 -8.94 6.67
C PRO A 101 -3.46 -8.02 7.89
N ASP A 102 -2.85 -8.43 9.01
CA ASP A 102 -2.78 -7.59 10.21
C ASP A 102 -1.86 -6.37 10.02
N ASP A 103 -0.76 -6.50 9.27
CA ASP A 103 0.14 -5.38 8.94
C ASP A 103 -0.55 -4.39 8.00
N VAL A 104 -1.28 -4.91 7.00
CA VAL A 104 -2.11 -4.10 6.11
C VAL A 104 -3.14 -3.33 6.92
N LEU A 105 -3.87 -4.03 7.80
CA LEU A 105 -4.89 -3.40 8.64
C LEU A 105 -4.29 -2.35 9.58
N ALA A 106 -3.14 -2.63 10.18
CA ALA A 106 -2.43 -1.67 11.04
C ALA A 106 -2.04 -0.40 10.26
N ALA A 107 -1.57 -0.53 9.01
CA ALA A 107 -1.19 0.59 8.17
C ALA A 107 -2.40 1.48 7.78
N VAL A 108 -3.58 0.88 7.55
CA VAL A 108 -4.75 1.62 7.03
C VAL A 108 -5.77 2.02 8.10
N SER A 109 -5.79 1.36 9.25
CA SER A 109 -6.76 1.61 10.33
C SER A 109 -6.86 3.07 10.79
N PRO A 110 -5.77 3.87 10.85
CA PRO A 110 -5.86 5.28 11.21
C PRO A 110 -6.75 6.13 10.29
N PHE A 111 -7.03 5.65 9.07
CA PHE A 111 -7.85 6.34 8.09
C PHE A 111 -9.29 5.81 8.01
N ILE A 112 -9.60 4.69 8.68
CA ILE A 112 -10.94 4.12 8.69
C ILE A 112 -11.76 4.85 9.75
N VAL A 113 -12.87 5.47 9.35
CA VAL A 113 -13.84 6.08 10.26
C VAL A 113 -15.19 5.38 10.13
N LEU A 114 -15.81 5.07 11.27
CA LEU A 114 -17.08 4.35 11.39
C LEU A 114 -18.25 5.32 11.62
#